data_AF-A0A1A9VMS3-F1
#
_entry.id   AF-A0A1A9VMS3-F1
#
_cell.length_a   1.000
_cell.length_b   1.000
_cell.length_c   1.000
_cell.angle_alpha   90.00
_cell.angle_beta   90.00
_cell.angle_gamma   90.00
#
_symmetry.space_group_name_H-M   'P 1'
#
loop_
_entity.id
_entity.type
_entity.pdbx_description
1 polymer ?
#
loop_
_entity_poly.entity_id
_entity_poly.type
_entity_poly.pdbx_seq_one_letter_code
_entity_poly.pdbx_strand_id
1 'polypeptide(L)'
;LQCRVLLNLRTSQPFEEVLEDLGQVLKINGAKKMYTGTGQEVRSFSQLRNEFADVDTFYLATGTALIAGSPIRRSRSRPSVVAAAPVLPTEDVQKVPLRGARPRSKSRPRILYAPESEILRTNGEYTMLDIMKEDPTKVTIRGLRRTFYPPAHHAPADNTPPDKKLQLQWVHGYRGIDARRNLWVLPSGELLYYVAAVAILLDRDEDAQRHYIGHTEDIMW
;
A
#
# COMPACT_ATOMS: atom_id res chain seq x y z
N LEU A 1 -1.75 -22.81 7.53
CA LEU A 1 -1.25 -22.08 6.34
C LEU A 1 0.23 -21.82 6.56
N GLN A 2 1.10 -22.37 5.74
CA GLN A 2 2.55 -22.12 5.82
C GLN A 2 2.90 -21.13 4.72
N CYS A 3 3.47 -19.98 5.08
CA CYS A 3 3.86 -18.93 4.14
C CYS A 3 5.32 -18.56 4.39
N ARG A 4 6.07 -18.31 3.32
CA ARG A 4 7.48 -17.91 3.39
C ARG A 4 7.59 -16.42 3.11
N VAL A 5 8.16 -15.68 4.05
CA VAL A 5 8.29 -14.22 3.96
C VAL A 5 9.74 -13.83 4.21
N LEU A 6 10.27 -12.93 3.39
CA LEU A 6 11.60 -12.36 3.57
C LEU A 6 11.51 -11.12 4.46
N LEU A 7 12.23 -11.15 5.58
CA LEU A 7 12.24 -10.08 6.57
C LEU A 7 13.58 -9.35 6.53
N ASN A 8 13.54 -8.04 6.26
CA ASN A 8 14.75 -7.22 6.36
C ASN A 8 15.01 -6.84 7.84
N LEU A 9 15.95 -7.53 8.47
CA LEU A 9 16.35 -7.28 9.88
C LEU A 9 17.07 -5.96 10.12
N ARG A 10 17.34 -5.16 9.07
CA ARG A 10 17.92 -3.80 9.17
C ARG A 10 16.88 -2.68 9.06
N THR A 11 15.59 -3.02 9.10
CA THR A 11 14.51 -2.01 9.07
C THR A 11 14.57 -1.08 10.29
N SER A 12 14.22 0.19 10.07
CA SER A 12 14.04 1.18 11.14
C SER A 12 12.63 1.20 11.71
N GLN A 13 11.70 0.42 11.15
CA GLN A 13 10.33 0.30 11.64
C GLN A 13 10.30 -0.43 13.00
N PRO A 14 9.39 -0.06 13.90
CA PRO A 14 9.18 -0.79 15.14
C PRO A 14 8.70 -2.21 14.86
N PHE A 15 9.11 -3.16 15.70
CA PHE A 15 8.82 -4.58 15.53
C PHE A 15 7.31 -4.87 15.45
N GLU A 16 6.49 -4.13 16.20
CA GLU A 16 5.03 -4.27 16.20
C GLU A 16 4.40 -3.90 14.85
N GLU A 17 4.85 -2.81 14.21
CA GLU A 17 4.35 -2.43 12.87
C GLU A 17 4.69 -3.49 11.84
N VAL A 18 5.87 -4.09 11.93
CA VAL A 18 6.28 -5.17 11.01
C VAL A 18 5.47 -6.45 11.24
N LEU A 19 5.03 -6.73 12.47
CA LEU A 19 4.10 -7.81 12.74
C LEU A 19 2.69 -7.52 12.21
N GLU A 20 2.24 -6.27 12.28
CA GLU A 20 0.96 -5.85 11.71
C GLU A 20 0.98 -5.98 10.17
N ASP A 21 2.07 -5.53 9.52
CA ASP A 21 2.27 -5.68 8.07
C ASP A 21 2.32 -7.16 7.66
N LEU A 22 3.05 -7.98 8.42
CA LEU A 22 3.10 -9.43 8.20
C LEU A 22 1.73 -10.09 8.41
N GLY A 23 0.96 -9.63 9.40
CA GLY A 23 -0.42 -10.03 9.63
C GLY A 23 -1.33 -9.72 8.44
N GLN A 24 -1.23 -8.51 7.88
CA GLN A 24 -1.99 -8.10 6.69
C GLN A 24 -1.68 -9.00 5.49
N VAL A 25 -0.39 -9.28 5.24
CA VAL A 25 0.05 -10.20 4.16
C VAL A 25 -0.57 -11.59 4.32
N LEU A 26 -0.68 -12.06 5.56
CA LEU A 26 -1.24 -13.37 5.89
C LEU A 26 -2.77 -13.36 6.05
N LYS A 27 -3.44 -12.21 5.86
CA LYS A 27 -4.87 -11.98 6.13
C LYS A 27 -5.28 -12.30 7.58
N ILE A 28 -4.37 -12.09 8.52
CA ILE A 28 -4.56 -12.26 9.97
C ILE A 28 -4.73 -10.86 10.60
N ASN A 29 -5.98 -10.51 10.91
CA ASN A 29 -6.30 -9.20 11.48
C ASN A 29 -5.84 -9.10 12.94
N GLY A 30 -5.04 -8.08 13.27
CA GLY A 30 -4.61 -7.80 14.64
C GLY A 30 -3.45 -8.69 15.14
N ALA A 31 -2.62 -9.18 14.22
CA ALA A 31 -1.39 -9.88 14.58
C ALA A 31 -0.40 -8.91 15.24
N LYS A 32 -0.19 -9.06 16.54
CA LYS A 32 0.69 -8.17 17.34
C LYS A 32 1.82 -8.90 18.02
N LYS A 33 1.81 -10.23 17.97
CA LYS A 33 2.75 -11.07 18.70
C LYS A 33 3.25 -12.19 17.80
N MET A 34 4.53 -12.51 17.95
CA MET A 34 5.20 -13.59 17.23
C MET A 34 5.76 -14.58 18.24
N TYR A 35 5.63 -15.86 17.92
CA TYR A 35 6.09 -16.97 18.76
C TYR A 35 6.97 -17.92 17.97
N THR A 36 7.95 -18.51 18.63
CA THR A 36 8.72 -19.65 18.11
C THR A 36 7.87 -20.93 18.13
N GLY A 37 8.33 -21.99 17.46
CA GLY A 37 7.70 -23.32 17.58
C GLY A 37 7.70 -23.89 18.99
N THR A 38 8.53 -23.35 19.89
CA THR A 38 8.58 -23.70 21.32
C THR A 38 7.64 -22.85 22.19
N GLY A 39 6.89 -21.92 21.59
CA GLY A 39 5.94 -21.05 22.30
C GLY A 39 6.57 -19.85 22.99
N GLN A 40 7.83 -19.51 22.70
CA GLN A 40 8.49 -18.32 23.24
C GLN A 40 8.09 -17.08 22.43
N GLU A 41 7.73 -15.99 23.12
CA GLU A 41 7.37 -14.72 22.47
C GLU A 41 8.63 -13.97 22.02
N VAL A 42 8.68 -13.70 20.71
CA VAL A 42 9.72 -12.86 20.10
C VAL A 42 9.24 -11.41 20.18
N ARG A 43 10.07 -10.54 20.76
CA ARG A 43 9.70 -9.13 21.04
C ARG A 43 10.49 -8.10 20.24
N SER A 44 11.57 -8.51 19.55
CA SER A 44 12.40 -7.58 18.78
C SER A 44 13.25 -8.26 17.70
N PHE A 45 13.71 -7.47 16.73
CA PHE A 45 14.66 -7.92 15.69
C PHE A 45 16.01 -8.37 16.25
N SER A 46 16.45 -7.81 17.37
CA SER A 46 17.69 -8.24 18.02
C SER A 46 17.58 -9.69 18.52
N GLN A 47 16.40 -10.11 18.99
CA GLN A 47 16.16 -11.51 19.38
C GLN A 47 16.14 -12.44 18.18
N LEU A 48 15.50 -12.04 17.07
CA LEU A 48 15.53 -12.81 15.82
C LEU A 48 16.95 -13.04 15.31
N ARG A 49 17.82 -12.02 15.41
CA ARG A 49 19.20 -12.11 14.94
C ARG A 49 20.14 -12.87 15.88
N ASN A 50 19.95 -12.73 17.20
CA ASN A 50 20.93 -13.19 18.17
C ASN A 50 20.49 -14.45 18.93
N GLU A 51 19.20 -14.57 19.26
CA GLU A 51 18.66 -15.65 20.10
C GLU A 51 17.96 -16.75 19.27
N PHE A 52 17.41 -16.40 18.10
CA PHE A 52 16.63 -17.30 17.24
C PHE A 52 17.17 -17.37 15.81
N ALA A 53 18.49 -17.20 15.63
CA ALA A 53 19.14 -17.18 14.32
C ALA A 53 19.06 -18.52 13.56
N ASP A 54 18.87 -19.61 14.30
CA ASP A 54 18.73 -20.99 13.85
C ASP A 54 17.26 -21.42 13.65
N VAL A 55 16.30 -20.53 13.97
CA VAL A 55 14.87 -20.81 13.85
C VAL A 55 14.33 -20.18 12.58
N ASP A 56 13.85 -21.02 11.66
CA ASP A 56 13.29 -20.57 10.38
C ASP A 56 11.76 -20.45 10.39
N THR A 57 11.09 -20.92 11.46
CA THR A 57 9.62 -20.99 11.52
C THR A 57 9.07 -20.28 12.76
N PHE A 58 8.21 -19.30 12.52
CA PHE A 58 7.54 -18.50 13.54
C PHE A 58 6.03 -18.44 13.31
N TYR A 59 5.29 -18.24 14.40
CA TYR A 59 3.83 -18.20 14.42
C TYR A 59 3.36 -16.82 14.85
N LEU A 60 2.36 -16.26 14.16
CA LEU A 60 1.74 -14.98 14.53
C LEU A 60 0.46 -15.23 15.32
N ALA A 61 0.26 -14.49 16.40
CA ALA A 61 -0.96 -14.54 17.19
C ALA A 61 -1.72 -13.21 17.13
N THR A 62 -3.05 -13.31 17.05
CA THR A 62 -3.97 -12.20 17.24
C THR A 62 -4.15 -11.96 18.74
N GLY A 63 -4.27 -10.69 19.14
CA GLY A 63 -4.34 -10.27 20.56
C GLY A 63 -5.51 -10.84 21.41
N THR A 64 -6.30 -11.79 20.88
CA THR A 64 -7.47 -12.40 21.53
C THR A 64 -7.35 -13.91 21.78
N ALA A 65 -6.20 -14.54 21.56
CA ALA A 65 -6.00 -15.94 21.93
C ALA A 65 -5.44 -16.09 23.35
N LEU A 66 -6.28 -16.59 24.26
CA LEU A 66 -5.89 -17.14 25.56
C LEU A 66 -5.00 -18.36 25.34
N ILE A 67 -3.72 -18.26 25.71
CA ILE A 67 -2.90 -19.42 26.04
C ILE A 67 -2.38 -19.19 27.45
N ALA A 68 -2.79 -20.08 28.35
CA ALA A 68 -2.43 -20.09 29.75
C ALA A 68 -0.92 -20.20 29.94
N GLY A 69 -0.37 -19.36 30.83
CA GLY A 69 1.04 -19.36 31.19
C GLY A 69 1.44 -18.03 31.81
N SER A 70 1.01 -17.77 33.05
CA SER A 70 1.54 -16.64 33.84
C SER A 70 3.05 -16.81 34.07
N PRO A 71 3.78 -15.70 34.20
CA PRO A 71 4.17 -15.37 35.56
C PRO A 71 3.89 -13.90 35.91
N ILE A 72 3.31 -13.77 37.11
CA ILE A 72 3.49 -12.71 38.11
C ILE A 72 4.23 -11.45 37.62
N ARG A 73 3.50 -10.32 37.57
CA ARG A 73 4.10 -8.99 37.70
C ARG A 73 3.55 -8.32 38.95
N ARG A 74 4.43 -8.25 39.96
CA ARG A 74 4.25 -7.52 41.22
C ARG A 74 3.76 -6.10 40.95
N SER A 75 2.68 -5.71 41.61
CA SER A 75 2.34 -4.31 41.82
C SER A 75 3.34 -3.69 42.78
N ARG A 76 3.77 -2.46 42.48
CA ARG A 76 4.26 -1.51 43.47
C ARG A 76 3.77 -0.13 43.08
N SER A 77 2.66 0.25 43.71
CA SER A 77 2.22 1.62 43.92
C SER A 77 3.16 2.35 44.89
N ARG A 78 3.47 3.63 44.64
CA ARG A 78 3.49 4.76 45.62
C ARG A 78 4.07 6.08 45.04
N PRO A 79 3.88 7.27 45.68
CA PRO A 79 3.03 8.33 45.11
C PRO A 79 3.71 9.72 44.99
N SER A 80 2.86 10.69 44.63
CA SER A 80 2.98 12.16 44.57
C SER A 80 4.08 12.88 45.36
N VAL A 81 4.59 13.96 44.76
CA VAL A 81 5.03 15.16 45.48
C VAL A 81 4.50 16.43 44.80
N VAL A 82 3.98 17.29 45.67
CA VAL A 82 3.41 18.62 45.50
C VAL A 82 4.49 19.69 45.32
N ALA A 83 4.16 20.77 44.60
CA ALA A 83 4.81 22.08 44.72
C ALA A 83 3.81 23.20 44.38
N ALA A 84 3.97 24.30 45.09
CA ALA A 84 2.97 25.29 45.48
C ALA A 84 2.84 26.52 44.54
N ALA A 85 1.79 27.32 44.83
CA ALA A 85 1.30 28.58 44.23
C ALA A 85 2.29 29.79 44.37
N PRO A 86 1.99 31.10 44.05
CA PRO A 86 0.69 31.81 44.09
C PRO A 86 0.37 32.98 43.09
N VAL A 87 -0.95 33.24 42.95
CA VAL A 87 -1.74 34.52 42.99
C VAL A 87 -1.41 35.80 42.13
N LEU A 88 -2.51 36.31 41.51
CA LEU A 88 -2.89 37.55 40.75
C LEU A 88 -2.62 38.93 41.45
N PRO A 89 -2.88 40.17 40.91
CA PRO A 89 -4.03 40.57 40.05
C PRO A 89 -3.96 41.84 39.10
N THR A 90 -5.11 42.09 38.43
CA THR A 90 -5.71 43.34 37.86
C THR A 90 -5.13 44.01 36.59
N GLU A 91 -5.96 44.23 35.55
CA GLU A 91 -6.62 45.52 35.20
C GLU A 91 -7.39 45.48 33.85
N ASP A 92 -8.51 46.20 33.80
CA ASP A 92 -9.50 46.36 32.73
C ASP A 92 -9.03 47.25 31.56
N VAL A 93 -9.33 46.89 30.30
CA VAL A 93 -9.61 47.87 29.22
C VAL A 93 -10.61 47.32 28.18
N GLN A 94 -11.70 48.05 27.96
CA GLN A 94 -12.70 47.85 26.91
C GLN A 94 -12.23 48.37 25.53
N LYS A 95 -12.55 47.66 24.44
CA LYS A 95 -12.73 48.25 23.10
C LYS A 95 -13.82 47.51 22.29
N VAL A 96 -14.77 48.29 21.79
CA VAL A 96 -15.97 47.91 21.01
C VAL A 96 -15.66 47.94 19.48
N PRO A 97 -16.61 47.67 18.55
CA PRO A 97 -16.81 46.43 17.81
C PRO A 97 -16.42 46.53 16.30
N LEU A 98 -16.15 45.40 15.63
CA LEU A 98 -16.13 45.34 14.16
C LEU A 98 -17.05 44.22 13.65
N ARG A 99 -17.95 44.66 12.77
CA ARG A 99 -19.02 43.90 12.12
C ARG A 99 -18.49 42.69 11.35
N GLY A 100 -19.28 41.61 11.37
CA GLY A 100 -19.55 40.86 10.14
C GLY A 100 -19.00 39.44 10.05
N ALA A 101 -19.53 38.52 10.86
CA ALA A 101 -19.76 37.14 10.42
C ALA A 101 -20.87 36.54 11.29
N ARG A 102 -22.09 36.45 10.78
CA ARG A 102 -23.13 35.65 11.42
C ARG A 102 -22.66 34.18 11.42
N PRO A 103 -22.47 33.53 12.58
CA PRO A 103 -22.20 32.10 12.58
C PRO A 103 -23.43 31.39 12.00
N ARG A 104 -23.22 30.74 10.86
CA ARG A 104 -24.19 29.82 10.25
C ARG A 104 -24.61 28.83 11.32
N SER A 105 -25.89 28.85 11.68
CA SER A 105 -26.47 27.92 12.65
C SER A 105 -26.19 26.49 12.18
N LYS A 106 -25.11 25.88 12.70
CA LYS A 106 -24.95 24.43 12.64
C LYS A 106 -26.00 23.91 13.58
N SER A 107 -27.07 23.36 13.02
CA SER A 107 -28.02 22.53 13.75
C SER A 107 -27.22 21.64 14.70
N ARG A 108 -27.34 21.89 16.01
CA ARG A 108 -26.63 21.10 17.02
C ARG A 108 -27.01 19.64 16.79
N PRO A 109 -26.05 18.71 16.74
CA PRO A 109 -26.39 17.31 16.58
C PRO A 109 -27.35 16.91 17.69
N ARG A 110 -28.44 16.26 17.29
CA ARG A 110 -29.62 15.89 18.09
C ARG A 110 -29.30 14.99 19.31
N ILE A 111 -28.03 14.61 19.46
CA ILE A 111 -27.44 13.76 20.49
C ILE A 111 -27.50 14.37 21.90
N LEU A 112 -27.59 15.71 22.04
CA LEU A 112 -27.62 16.34 23.37
C LEU A 112 -28.99 16.34 24.07
N TYR A 113 -30.05 15.92 23.37
CA TYR A 113 -31.43 15.92 23.91
C TYR A 113 -32.14 14.57 23.75
N ALA A 114 -31.44 13.51 23.32
CA ALA A 114 -32.02 12.17 23.28
C ALA A 114 -32.12 11.63 24.72
N PRO A 115 -33.27 11.05 25.12
CA PRO A 115 -33.39 10.38 26.41
C PRO A 115 -32.32 9.28 26.52
N GLU A 116 -31.71 9.15 27.70
CA GLU A 116 -30.51 8.33 27.94
C GLU A 116 -30.68 6.84 27.55
N SER A 117 -31.93 6.39 27.42
CA SER A 117 -32.32 5.06 26.95
C SER A 117 -32.24 4.83 25.44
N GLU A 118 -32.02 5.86 24.61
CA GLU A 118 -31.82 5.75 23.16
C GLU A 118 -30.36 5.89 22.71
N ILE A 119 -29.42 6.13 23.64
CA ILE A 119 -27.98 6.05 23.34
C ILE A 119 -27.54 4.59 23.42
N LEU A 120 -28.16 3.75 22.59
CA LEU A 120 -27.68 2.39 22.38
C LEU A 120 -26.39 2.51 21.56
N ARG A 121 -25.25 2.57 22.25
CA ARG A 121 -23.93 2.34 21.66
C ARG A 121 -23.86 0.86 21.27
N THR A 122 -24.53 0.49 20.20
CA THR A 122 -24.44 -0.85 19.63
C THR A 122 -23.07 -1.01 19.01
N ASN A 123 -22.27 -1.84 19.66
CA ASN A 123 -21.01 -2.34 19.15
C ASN A 123 -21.21 -2.91 17.73
N GLY A 124 -20.60 -2.26 16.73
CA GLY A 124 -19.98 -2.95 15.60
C GLY A 124 -20.84 -3.88 14.75
N GLU A 125 -22.10 -3.55 14.48
CA GLU A 125 -22.84 -4.23 13.40
C GLU A 125 -22.51 -3.56 12.07
N TYR A 126 -21.36 -3.95 11.49
CA TYR A 126 -21.19 -3.84 10.05
C TYR A 126 -22.25 -4.73 9.42
N THR A 127 -23.15 -4.14 8.64
CA THR A 127 -24.01 -4.91 7.73
C THR A 127 -23.09 -5.84 6.94
N MET A 128 -23.44 -7.11 6.74
CA MET A 128 -22.66 -8.05 5.91
C MET A 128 -22.31 -7.45 4.52
N LEU A 129 -23.14 -6.51 4.03
CA LEU A 129 -22.92 -5.71 2.82
C LEU A 129 -21.73 -4.74 2.91
N ASP A 130 -21.39 -4.22 4.10
CA ASP A 130 -20.25 -3.32 4.31
C ASP A 130 -18.94 -4.09 4.48
N ILE A 131 -19.00 -5.37 4.88
CA ILE A 131 -17.86 -6.30 4.93
C ILE A 131 -17.46 -6.77 3.52
N MET A 132 -18.43 -6.83 2.59
CA MET A 132 -18.20 -7.22 1.19
C MET A 132 -17.72 -6.08 0.28
N LYS A 133 -17.75 -4.83 0.75
CA LYS A 133 -17.22 -3.70 -0.01
C LYS A 133 -15.70 -3.68 0.15
N GLU A 134 -15.02 -4.24 -0.84
CA GLU A 134 -13.58 -4.06 -0.96
C GLU A 134 -13.24 -2.56 -0.97
N ASP A 135 -12.26 -2.18 -0.16
CA ASP A 135 -11.87 -0.78 -0.02
C ASP A 135 -11.37 -0.22 -1.36
N PRO A 136 -11.78 1.00 -1.72
CA PRO A 136 -11.39 1.59 -2.99
C PRO A 136 -9.88 1.82 -3.06
N THR A 137 -9.27 1.35 -4.15
CA THR A 137 -7.84 1.50 -4.43
C THR A 137 -7.48 2.96 -4.67
N LYS A 138 -6.57 3.52 -3.89
CA LYS A 138 -6.11 4.91 -4.01
C LYS A 138 -4.71 4.93 -4.61
N VAL A 139 -4.56 5.58 -5.76
CA VAL A 139 -3.28 5.67 -6.49
C VAL A 139 -2.92 7.13 -6.69
N THR A 140 -1.68 7.51 -6.34
CA THR A 140 -1.17 8.86 -6.59
C THR A 140 -0.33 8.85 -7.86
N ILE A 141 -0.83 9.51 -8.92
CA ILE A 141 -0.14 9.60 -10.22
C ILE A 141 0.29 11.04 -10.42
N ARG A 142 1.59 11.29 -10.49
CA ARG A 142 2.19 12.65 -10.66
C ARG A 142 1.69 13.65 -9.59
N GLY A 143 1.59 13.21 -8.34
CA GLY A 143 1.12 14.02 -7.21
C GLY A 143 -0.42 14.16 -7.11
N LEU A 144 -1.17 13.69 -8.11
CA LEU A 144 -2.63 13.71 -8.09
C LEU A 144 -3.18 12.38 -7.55
N ARG A 145 -3.93 12.44 -6.45
CA ARG A 145 -4.56 11.27 -5.85
C ARG A 145 -5.83 10.89 -6.61
N ARG A 146 -5.86 9.68 -7.17
CA ARG A 146 -7.00 9.05 -7.84
C ARG A 146 -7.54 7.92 -6.98
N THR A 147 -8.86 7.71 -7.03
CA THR A 147 -9.55 6.66 -6.27
C THR A 147 -10.32 5.80 -7.26
N PHE A 148 -10.08 4.49 -7.24
CA PHE A 148 -10.70 3.49 -8.08
C PHE A 148 -11.59 2.60 -7.22
N TYR A 149 -12.82 2.35 -7.68
CA TYR A 149 -13.79 1.53 -6.97
C TYR A 149 -13.90 0.18 -7.69
N PRO A 150 -13.55 -0.93 -7.04
CA PRO A 150 -13.67 -2.24 -7.66
C PRO A 150 -15.15 -2.60 -7.90
N PRO A 151 -15.47 -3.36 -8.96
CA PRO A 151 -16.80 -3.91 -9.16
C PRO A 151 -17.21 -4.84 -8.02
N ALA A 152 -18.52 -4.90 -7.72
CA ALA A 152 -19.07 -5.73 -6.64
C ALA A 152 -18.76 -7.23 -6.78
N HIS A 153 -18.56 -7.71 -8.02
CA HIS A 153 -18.14 -9.07 -8.33
C HIS A 153 -16.93 -9.01 -9.25
N HIS A 154 -15.76 -9.36 -8.74
CA HIS A 154 -14.53 -9.47 -9.51
C HIS A 154 -13.72 -10.68 -9.03
N ALA A 155 -12.90 -11.23 -9.91
CA ALA A 155 -11.99 -12.30 -9.55
C ALA A 155 -10.94 -11.78 -8.56
N PRO A 156 -10.47 -12.60 -7.59
CA PRO A 156 -9.42 -12.17 -6.66
C PRO A 156 -8.20 -11.65 -7.42
N ALA A 157 -7.56 -10.61 -6.90
CA ALA A 157 -6.38 -10.02 -7.51
C ALA A 157 -5.29 -11.07 -7.72
N ASP A 158 -4.95 -11.32 -8.99
CA ASP A 158 -3.85 -12.18 -9.40
C ASP A 158 -2.73 -11.29 -9.95
N ASN A 159 -1.58 -11.31 -9.27
CA ASN A 159 -0.39 -10.57 -9.66
C ASN A 159 0.64 -11.46 -10.36
N THR A 160 0.27 -12.67 -10.76
CA THR A 160 1.17 -13.52 -11.55
C THR A 160 1.40 -12.93 -12.95
N PRO A 161 2.60 -13.12 -13.53
CA PRO A 161 2.85 -12.71 -14.90
C PRO A 161 1.87 -13.39 -15.86
N PRO A 162 1.39 -12.70 -16.92
CA PRO A 162 0.56 -13.33 -17.93
C PRO A 162 1.28 -14.51 -18.60
N ASP A 163 0.54 -15.58 -18.89
CA ASP A 163 1.08 -16.76 -19.59
C ASP A 163 1.55 -16.45 -21.03
N LYS A 164 0.99 -15.38 -21.62
CA LYS A 164 1.25 -14.98 -23.00
C LYS A 164 2.31 -13.89 -23.06
N LYS A 165 3.19 -14.01 -24.07
CA LYS A 165 4.19 -13.00 -24.41
C LYS A 165 3.75 -12.23 -25.65
N LEU A 166 4.13 -10.96 -25.71
CA LEU A 166 3.93 -10.12 -26.88
C LEU A 166 5.10 -10.33 -27.84
N GLN A 167 4.80 -10.39 -29.14
CA GLN A 167 5.79 -10.42 -30.22
C GLN A 167 5.40 -9.37 -31.25
N LEU A 168 6.38 -8.61 -31.73
CA LEU A 168 6.16 -7.65 -32.80
C LEU A 168 5.84 -8.40 -34.09
N GLN A 169 4.65 -8.14 -34.64
CA GLN A 169 4.21 -8.75 -35.90
C GLN A 169 4.37 -7.79 -37.07
N TRP A 170 4.06 -6.50 -36.87
CA TRP A 170 4.06 -5.52 -37.94
C TRP A 170 4.39 -4.13 -37.41
N VAL A 171 5.14 -3.37 -38.21
CA VAL A 171 5.35 -1.94 -38.02
C VAL A 171 4.70 -1.22 -39.20
N HIS A 172 3.77 -0.33 -38.88
CA HIS A 172 3.10 0.50 -39.85
C HIS A 172 3.81 1.85 -40.00
N GLY A 173 3.86 2.34 -41.24
CA GLY A 173 4.45 3.62 -41.58
C GLY A 173 5.90 3.52 -42.05
N TYR A 174 6.36 4.62 -42.63
CA TYR A 174 7.70 4.80 -43.16
C TYR A 174 8.18 6.21 -42.79
N ARG A 175 9.42 6.31 -42.29
CA ARG A 175 10.00 7.59 -41.88
C ARG A 175 10.53 8.36 -43.09
N GLY A 176 9.66 9.02 -43.84
CA GLY A 176 10.05 9.71 -45.09
C GLY A 176 10.35 11.20 -44.96
N ILE A 177 10.01 11.84 -43.83
CA ILE A 177 10.01 13.31 -43.71
C ILE A 177 11.39 13.85 -43.34
N ASP A 178 12.03 13.24 -42.36
CA ASP A 178 13.26 13.72 -41.72
C ASP A 178 14.47 12.80 -41.95
N ALA A 179 14.26 11.61 -42.51
CA ALA A 179 15.33 10.69 -42.88
C ALA A 179 15.63 10.75 -44.38
N ARG A 180 16.92 10.68 -44.74
CA ARG A 180 17.41 10.53 -46.11
C ARG A 180 18.18 9.22 -46.20
N ARG A 181 18.08 8.52 -47.34
CA ARG A 181 18.75 7.22 -47.55
C ARG A 181 18.38 6.20 -46.47
N ASN A 182 17.10 5.96 -46.27
CA ASN A 182 16.57 5.05 -45.25
C ASN A 182 15.75 3.90 -45.84
N LEU A 183 15.91 3.64 -47.14
CA LEU A 183 15.28 2.54 -47.85
C LEU A 183 16.32 1.89 -48.76
N TRP A 184 16.45 0.57 -48.64
CA TRP A 184 17.34 -0.25 -49.45
C TRP A 184 16.61 -1.50 -49.92
N VAL A 185 17.03 -2.02 -51.07
CA VAL A 185 16.60 -3.32 -51.57
C VAL A 185 17.75 -4.29 -51.37
N LEU A 186 17.51 -5.35 -50.61
CA LEU A 186 18.51 -6.39 -50.36
C LEU A 186 18.62 -7.32 -51.59
N PRO A 187 19.76 -8.04 -51.76
CA PRO A 187 19.89 -9.06 -52.81
C PRO A 187 18.85 -10.18 -52.71
N SER A 188 18.25 -10.38 -51.53
CA SER A 188 17.12 -11.30 -51.31
C SER A 188 15.81 -10.82 -51.96
N GLY A 189 15.70 -9.54 -52.34
CA GLY A 189 14.45 -8.91 -52.78
C GLY A 189 13.69 -8.20 -51.66
N GLU A 190 14.07 -8.43 -50.39
CA GLU A 190 13.46 -7.77 -49.23
C GLU A 190 13.75 -6.26 -49.22
N LEU A 191 12.77 -5.47 -48.80
CA LEU A 191 12.92 -4.04 -48.54
C LEU A 191 13.42 -3.81 -47.12
N LEU A 192 14.60 -3.20 -46.97
CA LEU A 192 15.17 -2.79 -45.69
C LEU A 192 14.92 -1.31 -45.46
N TYR A 193 14.27 -0.96 -44.36
CA TYR A 193 14.12 0.42 -43.90
C TYR A 193 14.03 0.45 -42.37
N TYR A 194 14.03 1.63 -41.78
CA TYR A 194 13.90 1.78 -40.33
C TYR A 194 12.86 2.83 -39.93
N VAL A 195 12.21 2.59 -38.79
CA VAL A 195 11.25 3.50 -38.15
C VAL A 195 11.48 3.44 -36.64
N ALA A 196 11.62 4.61 -36.00
CA ALA A 196 12.03 4.72 -34.60
C ALA A 196 13.30 3.89 -34.33
N ALA A 197 13.29 3.04 -33.31
CA ALA A 197 14.40 2.15 -32.93
C ALA A 197 14.39 0.77 -33.64
N VAL A 198 13.55 0.57 -34.66
CA VAL A 198 13.35 -0.74 -35.29
C VAL A 198 13.80 -0.72 -36.75
N ALA A 199 14.67 -1.65 -37.12
CA ALA A 199 14.96 -1.95 -38.52
C ALA A 199 14.02 -3.05 -39.03
N ILE A 200 13.45 -2.84 -40.20
CA ILE A 200 12.37 -3.63 -40.78
C ILE A 200 12.88 -4.21 -42.09
N LEU A 201 12.81 -5.53 -42.23
CA LEU A 201 13.00 -6.25 -43.47
C LEU A 201 11.62 -6.72 -43.91
N LEU A 202 11.14 -6.17 -45.01
CA LEU A 202 9.81 -6.41 -45.54
C LEU A 202 9.93 -7.27 -46.79
N ASP A 203 9.40 -8.49 -46.69
CA ASP A 203 9.15 -9.36 -47.83
C ASP A 203 7.80 -8.96 -48.45
N ARG A 204 7.83 -8.51 -49.70
CA ARG A 204 6.63 -8.07 -50.42
C ARG A 204 5.86 -9.24 -51.03
N ASP A 205 6.52 -10.37 -51.28
CA ASP A 205 5.92 -11.52 -51.94
C ASP A 205 5.16 -12.38 -50.91
N GLU A 206 5.74 -12.58 -49.72
CA GLU A 206 5.10 -13.30 -48.61
C GLU A 206 4.24 -12.38 -47.71
N ASP A 207 4.25 -11.07 -47.96
CA ASP A 207 3.67 -10.01 -47.11
C ASP A 207 4.03 -10.20 -45.63
N ALA A 208 5.31 -10.42 -45.38
CA ALA A 208 5.86 -10.71 -44.06
C ALA A 208 6.90 -9.66 -43.66
N GLN A 209 7.01 -9.41 -42.34
CA GLN A 209 8.02 -8.51 -41.79
C GLN A 209 8.90 -9.24 -40.78
N ARG A 210 10.21 -9.00 -40.89
CA ARG A 210 11.20 -9.34 -39.89
C ARG A 210 11.74 -8.06 -39.27
N HIS A 211 11.93 -8.08 -37.95
CA HIS A 211 12.32 -6.90 -37.20
C HIS A 211 13.62 -7.13 -36.47
N TYR A 212 14.52 -6.14 -36.55
CA TYR A 212 15.69 -6.05 -35.70
C TYR A 212 15.45 -4.95 -34.65
N ILE A 213 15.37 -5.36 -33.38
CA ILE A 213 15.01 -4.52 -32.22
C ILE A 213 16.23 -4.36 -31.28
N GLY A 214 17.44 -4.39 -31.84
CA GLY A 214 18.67 -4.27 -31.05
C GLY A 214 18.97 -2.84 -30.57
N HIS A 215 18.35 -1.83 -31.18
CA HIS A 215 18.57 -0.44 -30.82
C HIS A 215 17.67 -0.03 -29.65
N THR A 216 18.24 0.71 -28.70
CA THR A 216 17.52 1.27 -27.55
C THR A 216 16.96 2.67 -27.83
N GLU A 217 17.45 3.33 -28.89
CA GLU A 217 17.09 4.68 -29.32
C GLU A 217 16.79 4.71 -30.83
N ASP A 218 16.25 5.83 -31.30
CA ASP A 218 15.91 6.02 -32.72
C ASP A 218 17.13 5.84 -33.63
N ILE A 219 16.94 5.08 -34.70
CA ILE A 219 17.96 4.87 -35.72
C ILE A 219 18.12 6.18 -36.51
N MET A 220 19.32 6.75 -36.44
CA MET A 220 19.74 7.95 -37.16
C MET A 220 21.06 7.61 -37.86
N TRP A 221 21.02 7.41 -39.17
CA TRP A 221 22.21 7.11 -39.98
C TRP A 221 22.40 8.17 -41.04
#